data_AF-A0A383W862-F1
#
_entry.id   AF-A0A383W862-F1
#
_cell.length_a   1.000
_cell.length_b   1.000
_cell.length_c   1.000
_cell.angle_alpha   90.00
_cell.angle_beta   90.00
_cell.angle_gamma   90.00
#
_symmetry.space_group_name_H-M   'P 1'
#
loop_
_entity.id
_entity.type
_entity.pdbx_description
1 polymer ?
#
loop_
_entity_poly.entity_id
_entity_poly.type
_entity_poly.pdbx_seq_one_letter_code
_entity_poly.pdbx_strand_id
1 'polypeptide(L)'
;MGSKCAGCVRALCQLPGAQHLAAGTVLSLVHAALQHRLPACLAGPSSSAGLLSLPAAQRFSSSTIDNLVHAAVEAGCTGAAPLLCGLPAKPSCEVHELVQLVVAAAELNVDQACLYAEIWLEVLQAITPAHVAAQIWLDMLRNACASSSAGSTLLVLLLTVKLPEDVLQQLPLPEVCCCMQAAVSCSAAGAGQKVAALASLPAAQQMDVHTLNSMLACVGQLQTADTAVGVSALLRLPAAQYLQGTCSTMAASGTAPGALAQGSNGGTTAPAVVGGAVPGGGMQGLGDGSLQQILQTLKQDGMMLQQRLEQMMR
;
A
#
# COMPACT_ATOMS: atom_id res chain seq x y z
N MET A 1 21.41 12.23 -9.19
CA MET A 1 22.73 12.54 -8.60
C MET A 1 23.26 11.50 -7.60
N GLY A 2 22.49 10.48 -7.17
CA GLY A 2 22.91 9.55 -6.10
C GLY A 2 24.04 8.56 -6.41
N SER A 3 24.43 8.34 -7.67
CA SER A 3 25.42 7.31 -8.03
C SER A 3 26.85 7.64 -7.60
N LYS A 4 27.19 8.92 -7.42
CA LYS A 4 28.56 9.34 -7.04
C LYS A 4 28.87 9.05 -5.56
N CYS A 5 27.91 9.24 -4.67
CA CYS A 5 28.12 9.01 -3.23
C CYS A 5 28.35 7.52 -2.90
N ALA A 6 27.66 6.62 -3.59
CA ALA A 6 27.83 5.17 -3.37
C ALA A 6 29.26 4.69 -3.69
N GLY A 7 29.92 5.29 -4.69
CA GLY A 7 31.32 4.99 -5.02
C GLY A 7 32.29 5.43 -3.92
N CYS A 8 32.09 6.63 -3.36
CA CYS A 8 32.92 7.15 -2.28
C CYS A 8 32.78 6.33 -0.99
N VAL A 9 31.55 6.00 -0.60
CA VAL A 9 31.29 5.17 0.59
C VAL A 9 31.90 3.79 0.43
N ARG A 10 31.81 3.19 -0.76
CA ARG A 10 32.48 1.92 -1.04
C ARG A 10 33.99 2.03 -0.90
N ALA A 11 34.60 3.05 -1.51
CA ALA A 11 36.04 3.26 -1.42
C ALA A 11 36.47 3.43 0.04
N LEU A 12 35.69 4.17 0.83
CA LEU A 12 35.91 4.32 2.27
C LEU A 12 35.83 2.97 2.98
N CYS A 13 34.77 2.18 2.78
CA CYS A 13 34.62 0.87 3.41
C CYS A 13 35.71 -0.15 3.02
N GLN A 14 36.39 0.03 1.88
CA GLN A 14 37.51 -0.81 1.44
C GLN A 14 38.85 -0.45 2.09
N LEU A 15 38.97 0.72 2.73
CA LEU A 15 40.21 1.09 3.41
C LEU A 15 40.41 0.23 4.67
N PRO A 16 41.62 -0.29 4.93
CA PRO A 16 41.91 -1.05 6.16
C PRO A 16 41.56 -0.27 7.44
N GLY A 17 41.71 1.06 7.40
CA GLY A 17 41.34 1.94 8.51
C GLY A 17 39.84 2.00 8.79
N ALA A 18 38.99 1.73 7.79
CA ALA A 18 37.54 1.78 7.97
C ALA A 18 37.01 0.71 8.93
N GLN A 19 37.71 -0.43 9.04
CA GLN A 19 37.36 -1.47 10.01
C GLN A 19 37.56 -1.02 11.47
N HIS A 20 38.34 0.03 11.68
CA HIS A 20 38.67 0.60 12.99
C HIS A 20 37.87 1.87 13.31
N LEU A 21 36.89 2.22 12.47
CA LEU A 21 36.03 3.38 12.76
C LEU A 21 35.26 3.16 14.06
N ALA A 22 35.25 4.20 14.90
CA ALA A 22 34.45 4.20 16.10
C ALA A 22 32.96 4.09 15.75
N ALA A 23 32.19 3.39 16.59
CA ALA A 23 30.75 3.21 16.39
C ALA A 23 30.00 4.54 16.26
N GLY A 24 30.39 5.56 17.02
CA GLY A 24 29.81 6.91 16.91
C GLY A 24 30.01 7.54 15.53
N THR A 25 31.17 7.35 14.90
CA THR A 25 31.45 7.86 13.55
C THR A 25 30.60 7.14 12.51
N VAL A 26 30.50 5.81 12.60
CA VAL A 26 29.66 5.03 11.68
C VAL A 26 28.19 5.40 11.85
N LEU A 27 27.73 5.62 13.09
CA LEU A 27 26.38 6.08 13.39
C LEU A 27 26.08 7.44 12.74
N SER A 28 26.98 8.41 12.86
CA SER A 28 26.82 9.72 12.21
C SER A 28 26.77 9.62 10.68
N LEU A 29 27.59 8.75 10.09
CA LEU A 29 27.58 8.51 8.64
C LEU A 29 26.27 7.86 8.18
N VAL A 30 25.76 6.88 8.94
CA VAL A 30 24.45 6.25 8.66
C VAL A 30 23.34 7.29 8.76
N HIS A 31 23.32 8.11 9.82
CA HIS A 31 22.30 9.14 10.00
C HIS A 31 22.34 10.19 8.87
N ALA A 32 23.52 10.61 8.44
CA ALA A 32 23.66 11.49 7.28
C ALA A 32 23.16 10.82 5.97
N ALA A 33 23.46 9.54 5.77
CA ALA A 33 22.95 8.79 4.62
C ALA A 33 21.42 8.69 4.62
N LEU A 34 20.79 8.52 5.79
CA LEU A 34 19.34 8.53 5.94
C LEU A 34 18.75 9.91 5.62
N GLN A 35 19.29 10.98 6.21
CA GLN A 35 18.85 12.36 5.97
C GLN A 35 18.92 12.74 4.48
N HIS A 36 19.94 12.26 3.76
CA HIS A 36 20.08 12.48 2.32
C HIS A 36 19.38 11.43 1.44
N ARG A 37 18.61 10.50 2.03
CA ARG A 37 17.87 9.44 1.33
C ARG A 37 18.76 8.60 0.41
N LEU A 38 19.92 8.16 0.93
CA LEU A 38 20.93 7.39 0.19
C LEU A 38 21.02 5.93 0.67
N PRO A 39 19.97 5.10 0.49
CA PRO A 39 19.96 3.72 0.97
C PRO A 39 21.07 2.87 0.32
N ALA A 40 21.49 3.21 -0.91
CA ALA A 40 22.60 2.55 -1.58
C ALA A 40 23.94 2.65 -0.82
N CYS A 41 24.12 3.68 0.02
CA CYS A 41 25.31 3.82 0.86
C CYS A 41 25.28 2.90 2.08
N LEU A 42 24.10 2.42 2.48
CA LEU A 42 23.92 1.58 3.66
C LEU A 42 24.26 0.11 3.38
N ALA A 43 23.74 -0.47 2.28
CA ALA A 43 24.03 -1.87 1.89
C ALA A 43 25.21 -2.02 0.91
N GLY A 44 25.46 -1.00 0.08
CA GLY A 44 26.24 -1.17 -1.13
C GLY A 44 25.52 -2.07 -2.16
N PRO A 45 25.93 -2.07 -3.44
CA PRO A 45 25.25 -2.84 -4.48
C PRO A 45 25.54 -4.34 -4.48
N SER A 46 26.30 -4.84 -3.49
CA SER A 46 26.68 -6.24 -3.38
C SER A 46 26.50 -6.78 -1.95
N SER A 47 25.66 -6.09 -1.16
CA SER A 47 25.34 -6.40 0.25
C SER A 47 26.53 -6.45 1.22
N SER A 48 27.75 -6.31 0.73
CA SER A 48 29.01 -6.57 1.43
C SER A 48 29.90 -5.34 1.58
N ALA A 49 29.51 -4.20 1.01
CA ALA A 49 30.36 -3.02 0.89
C ALA A 49 29.61 -1.71 1.20
N GLY A 50 28.76 -1.72 2.21
CA GLY A 50 28.00 -0.56 2.68
C GLY A 50 28.42 -0.14 4.09
N LEU A 51 27.89 0.99 4.57
CA LEU A 51 28.16 1.43 5.95
C LEU A 51 27.72 0.39 7.00
N LEU A 52 26.66 -0.36 6.71
CA LEU A 52 26.15 -1.39 7.61
C LEU A 52 27.00 -2.67 7.62
N SER A 53 27.88 -2.87 6.62
CA SER A 53 28.81 -4.01 6.64
C SER A 53 30.07 -3.76 7.49
N LEU A 54 30.24 -2.55 8.03
CA LEU A 54 31.36 -2.24 8.91
C LEU A 54 31.20 -2.94 10.27
N PRO A 55 32.29 -3.48 10.87
CA PRO A 55 32.22 -4.16 12.17
C PRO A 55 31.60 -3.34 13.29
N ALA A 56 31.75 -2.01 13.24
CA ALA A 56 31.16 -1.12 14.23
C ALA A 56 29.62 -1.00 14.11
N ALA A 57 29.06 -1.09 12.90
CA ALA A 57 27.61 -1.11 12.69
C ALA A 57 26.98 -2.41 13.18
N GLN A 58 27.71 -3.52 13.06
CA GLN A 58 27.31 -4.83 13.58
C GLN A 58 27.25 -4.90 15.11
N ARG A 59 27.75 -3.86 15.81
CA ARG A 59 27.74 -3.72 17.27
C ARG A 59 26.76 -2.66 17.77
N PHE A 60 25.88 -2.15 16.90
CA PHE A 60 24.84 -1.23 17.34
C PHE A 60 23.93 -1.90 18.37
N SER A 61 23.55 -1.14 19.39
CA SER A 61 22.53 -1.59 20.35
C SER A 61 21.17 -1.64 19.67
N SER A 62 20.28 -2.46 20.22
CA SER A 62 18.88 -2.52 19.79
C SER A 62 18.22 -1.11 19.78
N SER A 63 18.40 -0.33 20.85
CA SER A 63 17.91 1.06 20.92
C SER A 63 18.50 2.00 19.87
N THR A 64 19.75 1.77 19.44
CA THR A 64 20.36 2.55 18.35
C THR A 64 19.71 2.21 17.03
N ILE A 65 19.42 0.93 16.80
CA ILE A 65 18.74 0.46 15.59
C ILE A 65 17.32 1.00 15.55
N ASP A 66 16.59 0.99 16.65
CA ASP A 66 15.23 1.55 16.74
C ASP A 66 15.24 3.05 16.36
N ASN A 67 16.17 3.83 16.91
CA ASN A 67 16.34 5.25 16.55
C ASN A 67 16.69 5.44 15.06
N LEU A 68 17.50 4.54 14.47
CA LEU A 68 17.85 4.60 13.06
C LEU A 68 16.68 4.23 12.15
N VAL A 69 15.86 3.25 12.55
CA VAL A 69 14.65 2.87 11.82
C VAL A 69 13.65 4.02 11.86
N HIS A 70 13.46 4.65 13.02
CA HIS A 70 12.61 5.82 13.15
C HIS A 70 13.09 6.97 12.25
N ALA A 71 14.37 7.32 12.32
CA ALA A 71 14.98 8.35 11.48
C ALA A 71 14.90 8.01 9.98
N ALA A 72 15.00 6.72 9.61
CA ALA A 72 14.87 6.29 8.22
C ALA A 72 13.47 6.56 7.68
N VAL A 73 12.44 6.35 8.50
CA VAL A 73 11.05 6.62 8.09
C VAL A 73 10.73 8.09 8.08
N GLU A 74 11.14 8.86 9.10
CA GLU A 74 11.01 10.31 9.09
C GLU A 74 11.68 10.92 7.85
N ALA A 75 12.84 10.38 7.45
CA ALA A 75 13.54 10.80 6.25
C ALA A 75 12.90 10.28 4.95
N GLY A 76 11.95 9.34 4.98
CA GLY A 76 11.38 8.68 3.81
C GLY A 76 12.38 7.78 3.05
N CYS A 77 13.37 7.24 3.76
CA CYS A 77 14.43 6.39 3.21
C CYS A 77 14.00 4.91 3.24
N THR A 78 13.07 4.55 2.37
CA THR A 78 12.35 3.26 2.37
C THR A 78 13.27 2.04 2.40
N GLY A 79 14.29 2.04 1.55
CA GLY A 79 15.23 0.92 1.42
C GLY A 79 16.18 0.77 2.61
N ALA A 80 16.18 1.67 3.59
CA ALA A 80 17.06 1.58 4.76
C ALA A 80 16.49 0.71 5.87
N ALA A 81 15.18 0.77 6.12
CA ALA A 81 14.51 0.00 7.17
C ALA A 81 14.82 -1.51 7.11
N PRO A 82 14.67 -2.22 5.97
CA PRO A 82 14.98 -3.65 5.90
C PRO A 82 16.46 -3.96 6.17
N LEU A 83 17.35 -3.07 5.74
CA LEU A 83 18.78 -3.23 5.98
C LEU A 83 19.14 -3.07 7.46
N LEU A 84 18.47 -2.14 8.14
CA LEU A 84 18.63 -1.91 9.58
C LEU A 84 18.04 -3.06 10.40
N CYS A 85 16.89 -3.60 9.99
CA CYS A 85 16.27 -4.77 10.61
C CYS A 85 17.09 -6.07 10.39
N GLY A 86 17.91 -6.13 9.34
CA GLY A 86 18.83 -7.24 9.07
C GLY A 86 20.11 -7.24 9.91
N LEU A 87 20.33 -6.22 10.75
CA LEU A 87 21.46 -6.19 11.67
C LEU A 87 21.31 -7.26 12.77
N PRO A 88 22.44 -7.76 13.33
CA PRO A 88 22.43 -8.87 14.30
C PRO A 88 21.74 -8.50 15.62
N ALA A 89 21.80 -7.23 16.02
CA ALA A 89 20.96 -6.72 17.09
C ALA A 89 19.56 -6.52 16.54
N LYS A 90 18.60 -7.29 17.05
CA LYS A 90 17.20 -7.12 16.67
C LYS A 90 16.69 -5.76 17.17
N PRO A 91 15.93 -5.00 16.36
CA PRO A 91 15.20 -3.85 16.86
C PRO A 91 14.29 -4.30 18.01
N SER A 92 14.20 -3.48 19.07
CA SER A 92 13.29 -3.72 20.18
C SER A 92 11.93 -3.10 19.95
N CYS A 93 11.78 -2.33 18.86
CA CYS A 93 10.50 -1.79 18.43
C CYS A 93 9.43 -2.88 18.48
N GLU A 94 8.45 -2.64 19.35
CA GLU A 94 7.24 -3.43 19.32
C GLU A 94 6.61 -3.26 17.94
N VAL A 95 6.03 -4.35 17.46
CA VAL A 95 5.23 -4.41 16.23
C VAL A 95 4.35 -3.17 16.06
N HIS A 96 3.76 -2.68 17.15
CA HIS A 96 2.88 -1.53 17.16
C HIS A 96 3.54 -0.26 16.65
N GLU A 97 4.76 0.01 17.09
CA GLU A 97 5.52 1.19 16.66
C GLU A 97 5.85 1.09 15.17
N LEU A 98 6.23 -0.10 14.68
CA LEU A 98 6.47 -0.32 13.24
C LEU A 98 5.19 -0.10 12.43
N VAL A 99 4.03 -0.54 12.90
CA VAL A 99 2.74 -0.31 12.22
C VAL A 99 2.40 1.18 12.16
N GLN A 100 2.53 1.91 13.27
CA GLN A 100 2.28 3.36 13.27
C GLN A 100 3.23 4.08 12.31
N LEU A 101 4.49 3.63 12.24
CA LEU A 101 5.51 4.16 11.35
C LEU A 101 5.16 3.91 9.87
N VAL A 102 4.62 2.72 9.54
CA VAL A 102 4.11 2.39 8.19
C VAL A 102 2.94 3.29 7.80
N VAL A 103 1.98 3.45 8.70
CA VAL A 103 0.80 4.28 8.45
C VAL A 103 1.23 5.73 8.20
N ALA A 104 2.10 6.28 9.05
CA ALA A 104 2.63 7.62 8.87
C ALA A 104 3.42 7.78 7.55
N ALA A 105 4.21 6.77 7.16
CA ALA A 105 4.94 6.80 5.89
C ALA A 105 4.01 6.76 4.66
N ALA A 106 2.94 5.97 4.73
CA ALA A 106 1.94 5.88 3.66
C ALA A 106 1.17 7.19 3.49
N GLU A 107 0.90 7.91 4.59
CA GLU A 107 0.26 9.23 4.56
C GLU A 107 1.16 10.31 3.94
N LEU A 108 2.48 10.22 4.12
CA LEU A 108 3.43 11.22 3.63
C LEU A 108 3.67 11.15 2.11
N ASN A 109 3.42 10.00 1.46
CA ASN A 109 3.68 9.86 0.03
C ASN A 109 2.86 8.73 -0.64
N VAL A 110 1.63 9.06 -1.08
CA VAL A 110 0.68 8.11 -1.71
C VAL A 110 1.29 7.43 -2.94
N ASP A 111 2.11 8.14 -3.73
CA ASP A 111 2.74 7.59 -4.94
C ASP A 111 3.82 6.55 -4.63
N GLN A 112 4.42 6.60 -3.43
CA GLN A 112 5.44 5.63 -2.99
C GLN A 112 4.92 4.62 -1.98
N ALA A 113 3.69 4.76 -1.48
CA ALA A 113 3.03 3.78 -0.62
C ALA A 113 3.26 2.36 -1.16
N CYS A 114 3.28 2.23 -2.50
CA CYS A 114 3.47 0.96 -3.17
C CYS A 114 4.78 0.24 -2.82
N LEU A 115 5.87 1.00 -2.85
CA LEU A 115 7.19 0.52 -2.49
C LEU A 115 7.32 0.34 -0.96
N TYR A 116 6.62 1.18 -0.17
CA TYR A 116 6.64 1.05 1.28
C TYR A 116 6.05 -0.29 1.73
N ALA A 117 4.84 -0.66 1.29
CA ALA A 117 4.19 -1.86 1.82
C ALA A 117 4.94 -3.15 1.48
N GLU A 118 5.57 -3.23 0.31
CA GLU A 118 6.36 -4.39 -0.11
C GLU A 118 7.61 -4.56 0.76
N ILE A 119 8.39 -3.48 0.93
CA ILE A 119 9.56 -3.47 1.80
C ILE A 119 9.18 -3.77 3.25
N TRP A 120 8.07 -3.22 3.71
CA TRP A 120 7.59 -3.39 5.07
C TRP A 120 7.09 -4.80 5.36
N LEU A 121 6.52 -5.48 4.37
CA LEU A 121 6.14 -6.86 4.54
C LEU A 121 7.37 -7.76 4.64
N GLU A 122 8.44 -7.50 3.87
CA GLU A 122 9.71 -8.22 4.07
C GLU A 122 10.26 -8.00 5.48
N VAL A 123 10.19 -6.76 6.00
CA VAL A 123 10.58 -6.44 7.38
C VAL A 123 9.73 -7.21 8.38
N LEU A 124 8.41 -7.17 8.25
CA LEU A 124 7.47 -7.87 9.14
C LEU A 124 7.70 -9.39 9.12
N GLN A 125 7.93 -9.97 7.95
CA GLN A 125 8.26 -11.39 7.80
C GLN A 125 9.61 -11.76 8.43
N ALA A 126 10.59 -10.84 8.38
CA ALA A 126 11.90 -11.06 8.98
C ALA A 126 11.87 -10.98 10.52
N ILE A 127 11.03 -10.11 11.09
CA ILE A 127 11.04 -9.83 12.54
C ILE A 127 9.92 -10.54 13.31
N THR A 128 8.83 -10.97 12.66
CA THR A 128 7.69 -11.61 13.34
C THR A 128 7.40 -13.01 12.82
N PRO A 129 6.88 -13.92 13.67
CA PRO A 129 6.33 -15.19 13.22
C PRO A 129 5.19 -14.96 12.20
N ALA A 130 5.07 -15.85 11.20
CA ALA A 130 4.10 -15.69 10.10
C ALA A 130 2.65 -15.44 10.56
N HIS A 131 2.21 -16.06 11.66
CA HIS A 131 0.87 -15.85 12.22
C HIS A 131 0.68 -14.45 12.82
N VAL A 132 1.72 -13.90 13.44
CA VAL A 132 1.70 -12.53 13.98
C VAL A 132 1.71 -11.52 12.85
N ALA A 133 2.57 -11.72 11.85
CA ALA A 133 2.59 -10.91 10.62
C ALA A 133 1.20 -10.86 9.96
N ALA A 134 0.54 -12.02 9.84
CA ALA A 134 -0.80 -12.12 9.28
C ALA A 134 -1.85 -11.35 10.10
N GLN A 135 -1.79 -11.45 11.44
CA GLN A 135 -2.74 -10.75 12.31
C GLN A 135 -2.58 -9.23 12.24
N ILE A 136 -1.33 -8.75 12.31
CA ILE A 136 -1.01 -7.33 12.15
C ILE A 136 -1.49 -6.83 10.80
N TRP A 137 -1.28 -7.64 9.76
CA TRP A 137 -1.71 -7.34 8.41
C TRP A 137 -3.23 -7.23 8.33
N LEU A 138 -3.98 -8.14 8.94
CA LEU A 138 -5.46 -8.07 9.01
C LEU A 138 -5.95 -6.82 9.75
N ASP A 139 -5.28 -6.44 10.83
CA ASP A 139 -5.64 -5.24 11.60
C ASP A 139 -5.33 -3.95 10.82
N MET A 140 -4.19 -3.90 10.12
CA MET A 140 -3.88 -2.82 9.17
C MET A 140 -4.94 -2.73 8.08
N LEU A 141 -5.42 -3.88 7.60
CA LEU A 141 -6.45 -3.96 6.58
C LEU A 141 -7.79 -3.45 7.05
N ARG A 142 -8.22 -3.83 8.26
CA ARG A 142 -9.45 -3.31 8.86
C ARG A 142 -9.40 -1.81 9.05
N ASN A 143 -8.27 -1.30 9.54
CA ASN A 143 -8.08 0.13 9.73
C ASN A 143 -8.04 0.89 8.39
N ALA A 144 -7.43 0.29 7.36
CA ALA A 144 -7.42 0.84 6.01
C ALA A 144 -8.83 0.86 5.40
N CYS A 145 -9.63 -0.20 5.56
CA CYS A 145 -11.03 -0.24 5.11
C CYS A 145 -11.90 0.86 5.76
N ALA A 146 -11.59 1.26 6.98
CA ALA A 146 -12.29 2.35 7.67
C ALA A 146 -11.87 3.76 7.18
N SER A 147 -10.73 3.88 6.49
CA SER A 147 -10.16 5.13 5.99
C SER A 147 -10.56 5.41 4.53
N SER A 148 -11.19 6.56 4.27
CA SER A 148 -11.94 6.80 3.01
C SER A 148 -11.11 7.16 1.77
N SER A 149 -9.79 7.35 1.87
CA SER A 149 -8.96 7.66 0.69
C SER A 149 -7.55 7.05 0.71
N ALA A 150 -6.80 7.20 1.82
CA ALA A 150 -5.50 6.54 1.99
C ALA A 150 -5.64 5.02 2.14
N GLY A 151 -6.76 4.58 2.70
CA GLY A 151 -7.12 3.17 2.90
C GLY A 151 -7.15 2.37 1.61
N SER A 152 -7.72 2.90 0.53
CA SER A 152 -7.85 2.19 -0.74
C SER A 152 -6.50 1.86 -1.37
N THR A 153 -5.55 2.79 -1.31
CA THR A 153 -4.18 2.57 -1.81
C THR A 153 -3.44 1.53 -0.98
N LEU A 154 -3.55 1.61 0.35
CA LEU A 154 -3.00 0.61 1.28
C LEU A 154 -3.61 -0.77 1.04
N LEU A 155 -4.92 -0.88 0.80
CA LEU A 155 -5.59 -2.14 0.51
C LEU A 155 -5.06 -2.79 -0.77
N VAL A 156 -4.93 -2.01 -1.85
CA VAL A 156 -4.38 -2.51 -3.12
C VAL A 156 -2.95 -2.99 -2.93
N LEU A 157 -2.20 -2.28 -2.11
CA LEU A 157 -0.85 -2.63 -1.74
C LEU A 157 -0.73 -3.92 -0.97
N LEU A 158 -1.55 -4.05 0.06
CA LEU A 158 -1.63 -5.25 0.85
C LEU A 158 -1.99 -6.44 -0.06
N LEU A 159 -2.83 -6.24 -1.09
CA LEU A 159 -3.13 -7.23 -2.14
C LEU A 159 -2.02 -7.42 -3.19
N THR A 160 -1.09 -6.48 -3.33
CA THR A 160 0.11 -6.66 -4.16
C THR A 160 1.09 -7.63 -3.57
N VAL A 161 1.16 -7.62 -2.25
CA VAL A 161 2.08 -8.43 -1.51
C VAL A 161 1.48 -9.83 -1.35
N LYS A 162 2.23 -10.86 -1.74
CA LYS A 162 1.76 -12.27 -1.69
C LYS A 162 1.39 -12.65 -0.27
N LEU A 163 0.10 -12.64 0.02
CA LEU A 163 -0.38 -13.22 1.26
C LEU A 163 -0.24 -14.73 1.26
N PRO A 164 0.05 -15.31 2.44
CA PRO A 164 -0.18 -16.72 2.64
C PRO A 164 -1.63 -17.04 2.30
N GLU A 165 -1.83 -18.05 1.48
CA GLU A 165 -3.16 -18.48 1.01
C GLU A 165 -4.09 -18.83 2.18
N ASP A 166 -3.51 -19.36 3.27
CA ASP A 166 -4.21 -19.68 4.51
C ASP A 166 -4.86 -18.46 5.17
N VAL A 167 -4.22 -17.29 5.07
CA VAL A 167 -4.74 -16.04 5.64
C VAL A 167 -5.83 -15.48 4.74
N LEU A 168 -5.64 -15.55 3.42
CA LEU A 168 -6.65 -15.15 2.44
C LEU A 168 -7.95 -15.94 2.61
N GLN A 169 -7.86 -17.23 2.90
CA GLN A 169 -9.05 -18.06 3.13
C GLN A 169 -9.81 -17.73 4.42
N GLN A 170 -9.17 -17.09 5.39
CA GLN A 170 -9.77 -16.70 6.68
C GLN A 170 -10.34 -15.28 6.68
N LEU A 171 -10.18 -14.52 5.60
CA LEU A 171 -10.73 -13.16 5.53
C LEU A 171 -12.26 -13.17 5.57
N PRO A 172 -12.89 -12.36 6.43
CA PRO A 172 -14.34 -12.23 6.44
C PRO A 172 -14.83 -11.50 5.17
N LEU A 173 -16.09 -11.77 4.80
CA LEU A 173 -16.71 -11.23 3.58
C LEU A 173 -16.59 -9.69 3.44
N PRO A 174 -16.83 -8.87 4.49
CA PRO A 174 -16.70 -7.41 4.39
C PRO A 174 -15.29 -6.96 3.97
N GLU A 175 -14.26 -7.56 4.53
CA GLU A 175 -12.87 -7.25 4.20
C GLU A 175 -12.52 -7.69 2.77
N VAL A 176 -13.01 -8.85 2.31
CA VAL A 176 -12.84 -9.28 0.91
C VAL A 176 -13.52 -8.32 -0.06
N CYS A 177 -14.74 -7.86 0.26
CA CYS A 177 -15.44 -6.86 -0.56
C CYS A 177 -14.69 -5.53 -0.61
N CYS A 178 -14.18 -5.04 0.52
CA CYS A 178 -13.36 -3.82 0.56
C CYS A 178 -12.07 -3.97 -0.26
N CYS A 179 -11.40 -5.11 -0.13
CA CYS A 179 -10.21 -5.45 -0.92
C CYS A 179 -10.51 -5.41 -2.42
N MET A 180 -11.58 -6.06 -2.85
CA MET A 180 -11.99 -6.11 -4.25
C MET A 180 -12.35 -4.72 -4.75
N GLN A 181 -13.11 -3.93 -3.99
CA GLN A 181 -13.50 -2.58 -4.38
C GLN A 181 -12.29 -1.64 -4.46
N ALA A 182 -11.32 -1.77 -3.55
CA ALA A 182 -10.06 -1.03 -3.62
C ALA A 182 -9.22 -1.46 -4.83
N ALA A 183 -9.09 -2.76 -5.08
CA ALA A 183 -8.39 -3.29 -6.25
C ALA A 183 -8.99 -2.80 -7.57
N VAL A 184 -10.32 -2.73 -7.64
CA VAL A 184 -11.04 -2.15 -8.76
C VAL A 184 -10.80 -0.64 -8.85
N SER A 185 -10.80 0.08 -7.73
CA SER A 185 -10.59 1.53 -7.77
C SER A 185 -9.15 1.94 -8.13
N CYS A 186 -8.20 1.01 -8.07
CA CYS A 186 -6.80 1.29 -8.35
C CYS A 186 -6.41 0.95 -9.80
N SER A 187 -5.78 1.91 -10.46
CA SER A 187 -5.26 1.76 -11.83
C SER A 187 -3.92 0.98 -11.90
N ALA A 188 -3.52 0.29 -10.83
CA ALA A 188 -2.25 -0.43 -10.80
C ALA A 188 -2.27 -1.62 -11.78
N ALA A 189 -1.14 -1.84 -12.48
CA ALA A 189 -0.96 -3.00 -13.34
C ALA A 189 -1.20 -4.30 -12.55
N GLY A 190 -1.96 -5.23 -13.14
CA GLY A 190 -2.31 -6.50 -12.51
C GLY A 190 -3.49 -6.44 -11.53
N ALA A 191 -4.17 -5.30 -11.39
CA ALA A 191 -5.39 -5.19 -10.58
C ALA A 191 -6.45 -6.25 -10.95
N GLY A 192 -6.63 -6.52 -12.24
CA GLY A 192 -7.54 -7.55 -12.73
C GLY A 192 -7.20 -8.97 -12.25
N GLN A 193 -5.92 -9.33 -12.23
CA GLN A 193 -5.47 -10.63 -11.70
C GLN A 193 -5.72 -10.74 -10.20
N LYS A 194 -5.61 -9.64 -9.46
CA LYS A 194 -5.88 -9.60 -8.02
C LYS A 194 -7.36 -9.73 -7.71
N VAL A 195 -8.21 -9.02 -8.45
CA VAL A 195 -9.67 -9.20 -8.37
C VAL A 195 -10.03 -10.65 -8.68
N ALA A 196 -9.36 -11.28 -9.65
CA ALA A 196 -9.58 -12.69 -9.95
C ALA A 196 -9.14 -13.63 -8.82
N ALA A 197 -7.99 -13.37 -8.19
CA ALA A 197 -7.54 -14.12 -7.02
C ALA A 197 -8.52 -13.97 -5.84
N LEU A 198 -8.98 -12.75 -5.56
CA LEU A 198 -9.96 -12.49 -4.50
C LEU A 198 -11.32 -13.13 -4.78
N ALA A 199 -11.78 -13.11 -6.03
CA ALA A 199 -13.02 -13.75 -6.43
C ALA A 199 -12.98 -15.28 -6.27
N SER A 200 -11.79 -15.88 -6.24
CA SER A 200 -11.63 -17.32 -5.99
C SER A 200 -11.78 -17.71 -4.51
N LEU A 201 -11.79 -16.74 -3.59
CA LEU A 201 -11.89 -17.02 -2.16
C LEU A 201 -13.30 -17.49 -1.77
N PRO A 202 -13.43 -18.45 -0.83
CA PRO A 202 -14.73 -18.94 -0.37
C PRO A 202 -15.66 -17.84 0.14
N ALA A 203 -15.10 -16.82 0.80
CA ALA A 203 -15.87 -15.66 1.25
C ALA A 203 -16.47 -14.88 0.06
N ALA A 204 -15.72 -14.65 -1.02
CA ALA A 204 -16.24 -13.95 -2.20
C ALA A 204 -17.40 -14.70 -2.88
N GLN A 205 -17.46 -16.03 -2.76
CA GLN A 205 -18.56 -16.85 -3.29
C GLN A 205 -19.89 -16.60 -2.57
N GLN A 206 -19.85 -16.03 -1.35
CA GLN A 206 -21.04 -15.68 -0.54
C GLN A 206 -21.48 -14.22 -0.71
N MET A 207 -20.85 -13.50 -1.64
CA MET A 207 -21.15 -12.09 -1.89
C MET A 207 -22.57 -11.91 -2.42
N ASP A 208 -23.25 -10.86 -1.95
CA ASP A 208 -24.59 -10.54 -2.42
C ASP A 208 -24.59 -9.83 -3.79
N VAL A 209 -25.71 -9.91 -4.47
CA VAL A 209 -25.91 -9.36 -5.83
C VAL A 209 -25.72 -7.84 -5.85
N HIS A 210 -26.07 -7.12 -4.79
CA HIS A 210 -25.99 -5.66 -4.75
C HIS A 210 -24.54 -5.18 -4.63
N THR A 211 -23.74 -5.82 -3.78
CA THR A 211 -22.30 -5.58 -3.65
C THR A 211 -21.58 -5.91 -4.95
N LEU A 212 -21.90 -7.05 -5.58
CA LEU A 212 -21.35 -7.41 -6.90
C LEU A 212 -21.68 -6.36 -7.97
N ASN A 213 -22.93 -5.90 -8.04
CA ASN A 213 -23.35 -4.91 -9.02
C ASN A 213 -22.64 -3.55 -8.81
N SER A 214 -22.43 -3.15 -7.56
CA SER A 214 -21.68 -1.94 -7.22
C SER A 214 -20.21 -2.05 -7.67
N MET A 215 -19.58 -3.21 -7.48
CA MET A 215 -18.21 -3.44 -7.96
C MET A 215 -18.12 -3.46 -9.49
N LEU A 216 -19.05 -4.11 -10.18
CA LEU A 216 -19.08 -4.10 -11.65
C LEU A 216 -19.24 -2.68 -12.22
N ALA A 217 -20.07 -1.85 -11.58
CA ALA A 217 -20.20 -0.43 -11.95
C ALA A 217 -18.87 0.32 -11.79
N CYS A 218 -18.10 0.06 -10.72
CA CYS A 218 -16.77 0.63 -10.54
C CYS A 218 -15.77 0.11 -11.59
N VAL A 219 -15.79 -1.18 -11.94
CA VAL A 219 -14.87 -1.74 -12.95
C VAL A 219 -15.14 -1.16 -14.33
N GLY A 220 -16.40 -0.89 -14.68
CA GLY A 220 -16.77 -0.29 -15.96
C GLY A 220 -16.17 1.09 -16.21
N GLN A 221 -15.66 1.77 -15.17
CA GLN A 221 -14.98 3.05 -15.28
C GLN A 221 -13.47 2.92 -15.57
N LEU A 222 -12.89 1.73 -15.39
CA LEU A 222 -11.50 1.47 -15.69
C LEU A 222 -11.32 1.14 -17.19
N GLN A 223 -10.34 1.76 -17.84
CA GLN A 223 -10.07 1.58 -19.27
C GLN A 223 -8.80 0.74 -19.55
N THR A 224 -8.41 -0.16 -18.65
CA THR A 224 -7.17 -0.95 -18.82
C THR A 224 -7.46 -2.36 -19.33
N ALA A 225 -6.53 -2.97 -20.08
CA ALA A 225 -6.67 -4.34 -20.58
C ALA A 225 -6.86 -5.37 -19.44
N ASP A 226 -6.34 -5.07 -18.24
CA ASP A 226 -6.50 -5.92 -17.05
C ASP A 226 -7.95 -5.96 -16.53
N THR A 227 -8.78 -4.98 -16.86
CA THR A 227 -10.20 -4.95 -16.45
C THR A 227 -10.96 -6.16 -16.93
N ALA A 228 -10.68 -6.66 -18.14
CA ALA A 228 -11.37 -7.81 -18.70
C ALA A 228 -11.17 -9.07 -17.83
N VAL A 229 -10.00 -9.24 -17.23
CA VAL A 229 -9.71 -10.36 -16.31
C VAL A 229 -10.51 -10.21 -15.02
N GLY A 230 -10.53 -9.00 -14.44
CA GLY A 230 -11.30 -8.70 -13.24
C GLY A 230 -12.81 -8.87 -13.44
N VAL A 231 -13.37 -8.29 -14.51
CA VAL A 231 -14.79 -8.45 -14.88
C VAL A 231 -15.12 -9.91 -15.10
N SER A 232 -14.30 -10.65 -15.85
CA SER A 232 -14.54 -12.08 -16.10
C SER A 232 -14.57 -12.89 -14.81
N ALA A 233 -13.72 -12.56 -13.83
CA ALA A 233 -13.73 -13.22 -12.54
C ALA A 233 -14.96 -12.86 -11.70
N LEU A 234 -15.37 -11.57 -11.68
CA LEU A 234 -16.60 -11.13 -11.02
C LEU A 234 -17.84 -11.80 -11.60
N LEU A 235 -17.90 -11.96 -12.93
CA LEU A 235 -19.00 -12.64 -13.61
C LEU A 235 -19.03 -14.15 -13.38
N ARG A 236 -17.96 -14.74 -12.84
CA ARG A 236 -17.94 -16.16 -12.44
C ARG A 236 -18.48 -16.39 -11.03
N LEU A 237 -18.73 -15.33 -10.26
CA LEU A 237 -19.30 -15.46 -8.92
C LEU A 237 -20.76 -15.95 -9.01
N PRO A 238 -21.24 -16.78 -8.06
CA PRO A 238 -22.61 -17.29 -8.04
C PRO A 238 -23.66 -16.18 -8.09
N ALA A 239 -23.40 -15.05 -7.43
CA ALA A 239 -24.26 -13.88 -7.46
C ALA A 239 -24.46 -13.29 -8.86
N ALA A 240 -23.52 -13.49 -9.79
CA ALA A 240 -23.65 -13.03 -11.17
C ALA A 240 -24.75 -13.76 -11.95
N GLN A 241 -25.14 -14.98 -11.54
CA GLN A 241 -26.24 -15.72 -12.17
C GLN A 241 -27.57 -14.98 -12.03
N TYR A 242 -27.74 -14.19 -10.96
CA TYR A 242 -28.93 -13.37 -10.72
C TYR A 242 -28.91 -12.05 -11.52
N LEU A 243 -27.78 -11.68 -12.12
CA LEU A 243 -27.64 -10.48 -12.97
C LEU A 243 -28.03 -10.74 -14.44
N GLN A 244 -28.32 -11.99 -14.82
CA GLN A 244 -28.65 -12.36 -16.21
C GLN A 244 -29.93 -11.70 -16.77
N GLY A 245 -30.72 -11.02 -15.94
CA GLY A 245 -31.83 -10.18 -16.39
C GLY A 245 -31.43 -8.76 -16.87
N THR A 246 -30.26 -8.25 -16.45
CA THR A 246 -29.86 -6.84 -16.63
C THR A 246 -28.50 -6.64 -17.30
N CYS A 247 -27.59 -7.63 -17.31
CA CYS A 247 -26.19 -7.44 -17.72
C CYS A 247 -25.78 -7.96 -19.12
N SER A 248 -26.69 -8.55 -19.90
CA SER A 248 -26.37 -9.10 -21.24
C SER A 248 -25.82 -8.07 -22.24
N THR A 249 -25.90 -6.78 -21.94
CA THR A 249 -25.34 -5.69 -22.75
C THR A 249 -23.88 -5.34 -22.42
N MET A 250 -23.35 -5.68 -21.24
CA MET A 250 -21.96 -5.33 -20.86
C MET A 250 -20.91 -6.33 -21.35
N ALA A 251 -21.22 -7.63 -21.40
CA ALA A 251 -20.25 -8.67 -21.78
C ALA A 251 -19.96 -8.74 -23.29
N ALA A 252 -20.85 -8.21 -24.14
CA ALA A 252 -20.73 -8.26 -25.60
C ALA A 252 -20.05 -7.01 -26.21
N SER A 253 -19.86 -5.95 -25.44
CA SER A 253 -19.30 -4.68 -25.92
C SER A 253 -17.91 -4.46 -25.32
N GLY A 254 -16.87 -4.95 -25.98
CA GLY A 254 -15.47 -4.58 -25.68
C GLY A 254 -15.14 -3.10 -25.96
N THR A 255 -16.13 -2.23 -25.95
CA THR A 255 -16.10 -0.80 -26.25
C THR A 255 -17.05 -0.08 -25.29
N ALA A 256 -16.57 0.98 -24.65
CA ALA A 256 -17.39 1.80 -23.75
C ALA A 256 -18.66 2.34 -24.47
N PRO A 257 -19.81 2.44 -23.79
CA PRO A 257 -21.01 3.06 -24.35
C PRO A 257 -20.84 4.58 -24.37
N GLY A 258 -20.17 5.09 -25.40
CA GLY A 258 -20.21 6.49 -25.79
C GLY A 258 -21.28 6.70 -26.87
N ALA A 259 -22.34 7.43 -26.51
CA ALA A 259 -23.37 7.99 -27.39
C ALA A 259 -24.30 6.98 -28.10
N LEU A 260 -25.41 6.62 -27.45
CA LEU A 260 -26.60 6.19 -28.19
C LEU A 260 -27.35 7.41 -28.73
N ALA A 261 -27.49 7.36 -30.05
CA ALA A 261 -28.17 8.26 -30.96
C ALA A 261 -29.55 8.71 -30.49
N GLN A 262 -29.74 10.03 -30.45
CA GLN A 262 -31.04 10.67 -30.45
C GLN A 262 -31.67 10.50 -31.84
N GLY A 263 -32.89 9.99 -31.87
CA GLY A 263 -33.62 9.62 -33.08
C GLY A 263 -33.81 10.76 -34.07
N SER A 264 -33.60 10.42 -35.34
CA SER A 264 -34.01 11.17 -36.51
C SER A 264 -35.53 11.41 -36.52
N ASN A 265 -35.94 12.68 -36.52
CA ASN A 265 -37.13 13.12 -37.23
C ASN A 265 -36.91 14.54 -37.76
N GLY A 266 -37.11 14.72 -39.06
CA GLY A 266 -36.88 15.97 -39.78
C GLY A 266 -37.93 17.04 -39.46
N GLY A 267 -37.49 18.29 -39.51
CA GLY A 267 -38.35 19.47 -39.42
C GLY A 267 -37.51 20.75 -39.48
N THR A 268 -37.62 21.46 -40.60
CA THR A 268 -36.90 22.68 -41.00
C THR A 268 -37.09 23.92 -40.11
N THR A 269 -36.08 24.81 -40.19
CA THR A 269 -36.00 26.26 -39.85
C THR A 269 -35.29 26.66 -38.53
N ALA A 270 -34.29 27.53 -38.68
CA ALA A 270 -33.40 28.15 -37.68
C ALA A 270 -33.88 29.58 -37.30
N PRO A 271 -33.15 30.39 -36.50
CA PRO A 271 -32.28 30.12 -35.35
C PRO A 271 -32.68 30.93 -34.10
N ALA A 272 -32.22 30.54 -32.90
CA ALA A 272 -32.13 31.47 -31.76
C ALA A 272 -30.95 31.10 -30.84
N VAL A 273 -30.06 32.09 -30.71
CA VAL A 273 -28.89 32.13 -29.83
C VAL A 273 -29.35 32.33 -28.39
N VAL A 274 -29.01 31.42 -27.48
CA VAL A 274 -28.93 31.70 -26.03
C VAL A 274 -27.77 30.89 -25.45
N GLY A 275 -26.74 31.60 -24.99
CA GLY A 275 -25.62 31.04 -24.25
C GLY A 275 -26.00 30.77 -22.80
N GLY A 276 -25.72 29.54 -22.33
CA GLY A 276 -25.79 29.15 -20.92
C GLY A 276 -24.42 28.68 -20.46
N ALA A 277 -23.80 29.47 -19.58
CA ALA A 277 -22.54 29.13 -18.93
C ALA A 277 -22.73 27.98 -17.93
N VAL A 278 -21.83 27.00 -17.98
CA VAL A 278 -21.74 25.90 -17.01
C VAL A 278 -20.87 26.37 -15.83
N PRO A 279 -21.30 26.23 -14.56
CA PRO A 279 -20.46 26.57 -13.42
C PRO A 279 -19.41 25.47 -13.21
N GLY A 280 -18.14 25.85 -13.28
CA GLY A 280 -17.02 24.99 -12.92
C GLY A 280 -17.06 24.66 -11.43
N GLY A 281 -17.20 23.38 -11.10
CA GLY A 281 -17.04 22.86 -9.75
C GLY A 281 -15.58 23.00 -9.32
N GLY A 282 -15.29 23.98 -8.46
CA GLY A 282 -14.00 24.11 -7.82
C GLY A 282 -13.79 22.96 -6.85
N MET A 283 -12.67 22.24 -7.00
CA MET A 283 -12.13 21.37 -5.96
C MET A 283 -11.82 22.23 -4.73
N GLN A 284 -12.68 22.18 -3.72
CA GLN A 284 -12.38 22.75 -2.41
C GLN A 284 -11.32 21.86 -1.76
N GLY A 285 -10.16 22.46 -1.49
CA GLY A 285 -9.06 21.81 -0.81
C GLY A 285 -9.49 21.30 0.57
N LEU A 286 -9.09 20.07 0.88
CA LEU A 286 -9.11 19.50 2.22
C LEU A 286 -8.36 20.46 3.16
N GLY A 287 -9.09 21.10 4.07
CA GLY A 287 -8.50 21.96 5.08
C GLY A 287 -7.76 21.14 6.13
N ASP A 288 -6.69 21.71 6.70
CA ASP A 288 -5.81 21.12 7.72
C ASP A 288 -6.55 20.48 8.92
N GLY A 289 -7.80 20.87 9.17
CA GLY A 289 -8.66 20.30 10.22
C GLY A 289 -9.05 18.83 9.99
N SER A 290 -9.19 18.38 8.73
CA SER A 290 -9.57 16.98 8.46
C SER A 290 -8.42 16.00 8.74
N LEU A 291 -7.17 16.41 8.48
CA LEU A 291 -5.99 15.59 8.79
C LEU A 291 -5.77 15.43 10.30
N GLN A 292 -5.96 16.49 11.09
CA GLN A 292 -5.85 16.38 12.55
C GLN A 292 -6.91 15.45 13.16
N GLN A 293 -8.13 15.46 12.60
CA GLN A 293 -9.19 14.59 13.08
C GLN A 293 -8.92 13.12 12.74
N ILE A 294 -8.40 12.85 11.54
CA ILE A 294 -7.97 11.50 11.13
C ILE A 294 -6.82 11.00 12.03
N LEU A 295 -5.81 11.83 12.29
CA LEU A 295 -4.70 11.49 13.20
C LEU A 295 -5.16 11.20 14.62
N GLN A 296 -6.16 11.94 15.14
CA GLN A 296 -6.72 11.66 16.45
C GLN A 296 -7.48 10.33 16.49
N THR A 297 -8.28 10.02 15.48
CA THR A 297 -9.00 8.74 15.38
C THR A 297 -8.03 7.57 15.29
N LEU A 298 -6.99 7.67 14.45
CA LEU A 298 -5.96 6.62 14.32
C LEU A 298 -5.17 6.40 15.62
N LYS A 299 -4.87 7.47 16.37
CA LYS A 299 -4.24 7.36 17.69
C LYS A 299 -5.14 6.63 18.69
N GLN A 300 -6.45 6.85 18.63
CA GLN A 300 -7.43 6.19 19.48
C GLN A 300 -7.59 4.71 19.14
N ASP A 301 -7.67 4.39 17.85
CA ASP A 301 -7.76 3.02 17.35
C ASP A 301 -6.47 2.23 17.63
N GLY A 302 -5.31 2.90 17.53
CA GLY A 302 -4.01 2.34 17.91
C GLY A 302 -3.96 1.89 19.38
N MET A 303 -4.45 2.72 20.30
CA MET A 303 -4.51 2.35 21.73
C MET A 303 -5.47 1.17 21.99
N MET A 304 -6.58 1.06 21.25
CA MET A 304 -7.51 -0.05 21.39
C MET A 304 -6.92 -1.38 20.88
N LEU A 305 -6.17 -1.32 19.77
CA LEU A 305 -5.41 -2.45 19.23
C LEU A 305 -4.34 -2.94 20.20
N GLN A 306 -3.61 -2.01 20.84
CA GLN A 306 -2.61 -2.35 21.86
C GLN A 306 -3.23 -3.12 23.03
N GLN A 307 -4.37 -2.66 23.55
CA GLN A 307 -5.06 -3.34 24.65
C GLN A 307 -5.51 -4.76 24.27
N ARG A 308 -5.96 -4.96 23.02
CA ARG A 308 -6.31 -6.30 22.50
C ARG A 308 -5.10 -7.20 22.32
N LEU A 309 -3.97 -6.67 21.84
CA LEU A 309 -2.73 -7.42 21.67
C LEU A 309 -2.15 -7.86 23.02
N GLU A 310 -2.16 -6.98 24.03
CA GLU A 310 -1.78 -7.32 25.40
C GLU A 310 -2.71 -8.36 26.03
N GLN A 311 -4.01 -8.37 25.69
CA GLN A 311 -4.95 -9.39 26.13
C GLN A 311 -4.71 -10.75 25.46
N MET A 312 -4.25 -10.78 24.20
CA MET A 312 -3.94 -12.03 23.50
C MET A 312 -2.60 -12.65 23.90
N MET A 313 -1.66 -11.85 24.44
CA MET A 313 -0.35 -12.34 24.89
C MET A 313 -0.32 -12.83 26.34
N ARG A 314 -1.39 -12.62 27.11
CA ARG A 314 -1.55 -13.16 28.48
C ARG A 314 -2.30 -14.49 28.47
#